data_AF-A0A6G9HL00-F1
#
_entry.id   AF-A0A6G9HL00-F1
#
_cell.length_a   1.000
_cell.length_b   1.000
_cell.length_c   1.000
_cell.angle_alpha   90.00
_cell.angle_beta   90.00
_cell.angle_gamma   90.00
#
_symmetry.space_group_name_H-M   'P 1'
#
loop_
_entity.id
_entity.type
_entity.pdbx_description
1 polymer ?
#
loop_
_entity_poly.entity_id
_entity_poly.type
_entity_poly.pdbx_seq_one_letter_code
_entity_poly.pdbx_strand_id
1 'polypeptide(L)'
;MPKLQSTIHVVMRMLDNVIDINYYPTEAAKRANVRHRPVGLGMMGMQDALYLRRIPFDSQEAVKFNDEIVEAIAYYAYAASSNLADERGSYSSFAGSKWDRGLMPLDTLEQLEKERGVILQVGRDSRLDWDALRDKIKVQGMRNSNCLAIAPTATISNIMGCTPCIEPSYKHIHTKSNLSGEFVRTNDYLVKELMDLGIWDEEMLSDLKYFDGSIQAIERIPDGVRLVTKPHLRLSRPGCCNAAAARQKWLDQSQSVNLFLAETTRERRHLCTVKLGKRGLKTTYYLRTINKSSIDSANRERKRSEPASACSLEAMRNGTICESCQ
;
A
#
# COMPACT_ATOMS: atom_id res chain seq x y z
N MET A 1 19.05 3.35 -5.37
CA MET A 1 18.22 4.30 -4.59
C MET A 1 18.82 4.49 -3.19
N PRO A 2 19.82 5.38 -2.99
CA PRO A 2 20.64 5.40 -1.78
C PRO A 2 19.86 5.62 -0.48
N LYS A 3 18.93 6.58 -0.48
CA LYS A 3 18.09 6.89 0.69
C LYS A 3 17.25 5.67 1.10
N LEU A 4 16.55 5.04 0.15
CA LEU A 4 15.73 3.85 0.39
C LEU A 4 16.57 2.71 0.99
N GLN A 5 17.73 2.44 0.41
CA GLN A 5 18.66 1.41 0.90
C GLN A 5 19.09 1.68 2.35
N SER A 6 19.54 2.91 2.64
CA SER A 6 19.96 3.28 4.00
C SER A 6 18.83 3.14 5.02
N THR A 7 17.60 3.53 4.66
CA THR A 7 16.42 3.39 5.53
C THR A 7 16.10 1.93 5.79
N ILE A 8 16.10 1.07 4.76
CA ILE A 8 15.81 -0.36 4.91
C ILE A 8 16.87 -1.05 5.77
N HIS A 9 18.15 -0.72 5.59
CA HIS A 9 19.22 -1.27 6.43
C HIS A 9 18.99 -0.97 7.92
N VAL A 10 18.60 0.27 8.25
CA VAL A 10 18.29 0.67 9.62
C VAL A 10 17.05 -0.07 10.14
N VAL A 11 15.96 -0.10 9.37
CA VAL A 11 14.71 -0.76 9.78
C VAL A 11 14.92 -2.26 10.01
N MET A 12 15.65 -2.95 9.12
CA MET A 12 15.94 -4.38 9.29
C MET A 12 16.72 -4.67 10.57
N ARG A 13 17.73 -3.84 10.90
CA ARG A 13 18.45 -3.97 12.18
C ARG A 13 17.55 -3.68 13.37
N MET A 14 16.68 -2.67 13.30
CA MET A 14 15.72 -2.37 14.37
C MET A 14 14.76 -3.56 14.59
N LEU A 15 14.23 -4.15 13.52
CA LEU A 15 13.36 -5.32 13.61
C LEU A 15 14.09 -6.55 14.16
N ASP A 16 15.34 -6.80 13.77
CA ASP A 16 16.14 -7.89 14.33
C ASP A 16 16.42 -7.68 15.83
N ASN A 17 16.71 -6.43 16.25
CA ASN A 17 16.91 -6.11 17.66
C ASN A 17 15.64 -6.34 18.49
N VAL A 18 14.45 -6.04 17.93
CA VAL A 18 13.17 -6.27 18.62
C VAL A 18 13.02 -7.72 19.06
N ILE A 19 13.52 -8.69 18.29
CA ILE A 19 13.44 -10.11 18.65
C ILE A 19 14.12 -10.39 20.00
N ASP A 20 15.23 -9.72 20.29
CA ASP A 20 16.03 -9.95 21.49
C ASP A 20 15.51 -9.17 22.71
N ILE A 21 14.96 -7.97 22.49
CA ILE A 21 14.44 -7.11 23.58
C ILE A 21 12.97 -7.37 23.92
N ASN A 22 12.22 -8.05 23.05
CA ASN A 22 10.78 -8.23 23.22
C ASN A 22 10.47 -9.11 24.45
N TYR A 23 9.44 -8.71 25.20
CA TYR A 23 8.85 -9.58 26.22
C TYR A 23 7.94 -10.62 25.54
N TYR A 24 8.18 -11.89 25.81
CA TYR A 24 7.39 -13.00 25.27
C TYR A 24 6.41 -13.51 26.31
N PRO A 25 5.09 -13.45 26.07
CA PRO A 25 4.09 -13.94 27.02
C PRO A 25 4.06 -15.46 27.13
N THR A 26 4.62 -16.18 26.14
CA THR A 26 4.70 -17.65 26.15
C THR A 26 6.07 -18.14 25.67
N GLU A 27 6.53 -19.26 26.24
CA GLU A 27 7.78 -19.90 25.83
C GLU A 27 7.76 -20.39 24.38
N ALA A 28 6.59 -20.78 23.87
CA ALA A 28 6.42 -21.16 22.47
C ALA A 28 6.71 -19.98 21.52
N ALA A 29 6.21 -18.78 21.84
CA ALA A 29 6.47 -17.58 21.05
C ALA A 29 7.97 -17.21 21.07
N LYS A 30 8.60 -17.22 22.25
CA LYS A 30 10.04 -16.96 22.40
C LYS A 30 10.86 -17.94 21.58
N ARG A 31 10.57 -19.23 21.70
CA ARG A 31 11.28 -20.30 20.98
C ARG A 31 11.18 -20.14 19.47
N ALA A 32 9.98 -19.86 18.95
CA ALA A 32 9.78 -19.64 17.52
C ALA A 32 10.57 -18.43 17.02
N ASN A 33 10.47 -17.28 17.70
CA ASN A 33 11.17 -16.07 17.30
C ASN A 33 12.68 -16.18 17.40
N VAL A 34 13.24 -16.75 18.48
CA VAL A 34 14.69 -16.91 18.62
C VAL A 34 15.24 -17.90 17.58
N ARG A 35 14.51 -18.98 17.29
CA ARG A 35 14.95 -20.02 16.34
C ARG A 35 14.94 -19.55 14.88
N HIS A 36 13.89 -18.84 14.48
CA HIS A 36 13.65 -18.50 13.07
C HIS A 36 13.92 -17.02 12.75
N ARG A 37 13.85 -16.16 13.77
CA ARG A 37 14.04 -14.71 13.67
C ARG A 37 13.22 -14.03 12.55
N PRO A 38 11.92 -14.36 12.36
CA PRO A 38 11.13 -13.74 11.30
C PRO A 38 10.84 -12.27 11.64
N VAL A 39 10.94 -11.41 10.64
CA VAL A 39 10.55 -10.00 10.73
C VAL A 39 9.61 -9.64 9.57
N GLY A 40 8.86 -8.55 9.71
CA GLY A 40 7.90 -8.09 8.70
C GLY A 40 8.08 -6.62 8.39
N LEU A 41 9.00 -6.31 7.47
CA LEU A 41 9.11 -4.98 6.88
C LEU A 41 8.01 -4.82 5.83
N GLY A 42 7.13 -3.84 6.07
CA GLY A 42 6.07 -3.44 5.15
C GLY A 42 6.34 -2.08 4.51
N MET A 43 5.30 -1.49 3.93
CA MET A 43 5.33 -0.15 3.38
C MET A 43 3.99 0.55 3.59
N MET A 44 3.97 1.87 3.49
CA MET A 44 2.77 2.71 3.48
C MET A 44 2.96 3.93 2.56
N GLY A 45 1.87 4.65 2.27
CA GLY A 45 1.91 5.80 1.37
C GLY A 45 2.01 5.43 -0.11
N MET A 46 1.54 4.25 -0.53
CA MET A 46 1.57 3.85 -1.95
C MET A 46 0.77 4.81 -2.84
N GLN A 47 -0.44 5.16 -2.42
CA GLN A 47 -1.30 6.07 -3.17
C GLN A 47 -0.71 7.49 -3.21
N ASP A 48 -0.05 7.91 -2.13
CA ASP A 48 0.64 9.20 -2.04
C ASP A 48 1.80 9.27 -3.03
N ALA A 49 2.62 8.22 -3.10
CA ALA A 49 3.69 8.12 -4.09
C ALA A 49 3.16 8.17 -5.52
N LEU A 50 2.01 7.52 -5.79
CA LEU A 50 1.35 7.58 -7.08
C LEU A 50 0.80 8.99 -7.39
N TYR A 51 0.26 9.70 -6.40
CA TYR A 51 -0.15 11.11 -6.56
C TYR A 51 1.03 12.01 -6.90
N LEU A 52 2.13 11.90 -6.18
CA LEU A 52 3.35 12.68 -6.45
C LEU A 52 3.92 12.44 -7.85
N ARG A 53 3.71 11.23 -8.39
CA ARG A 53 4.12 10.87 -9.76
C ARG A 53 3.05 11.14 -10.82
N ARG A 54 1.87 11.60 -10.43
CA ARG A 54 0.69 11.77 -11.30
C ARG A 54 0.27 10.48 -12.02
N ILE A 55 0.39 9.34 -11.34
CA ILE A 55 0.06 8.02 -11.88
C ILE A 55 -1.32 7.57 -11.36
N PRO A 56 -2.30 7.28 -12.24
CA PRO A 56 -3.56 6.68 -11.83
C PRO A 56 -3.35 5.30 -11.19
N PHE A 57 -3.98 5.05 -10.05
CA PHE A 57 -3.75 3.83 -9.26
C PHE A 57 -4.03 2.53 -10.00
N ASP A 58 -4.99 2.54 -10.93
CA ASP A 58 -5.42 1.37 -11.69
C ASP A 58 -4.75 1.24 -13.08
N SER A 59 -3.72 2.05 -13.34
CA SER A 59 -2.98 2.06 -14.61
C SER A 59 -1.91 0.98 -14.69
N GLN A 60 -1.48 0.66 -15.91
CA GLN A 60 -0.33 -0.23 -16.12
C GLN A 60 0.97 0.38 -15.59
N GLU A 61 1.08 1.72 -15.59
CA GLU A 61 2.22 2.41 -15.00
C GLU A 61 2.27 2.23 -13.47
N ALA A 62 1.12 2.26 -12.78
CA ALA A 62 1.05 1.94 -11.36
C ALA A 62 1.49 0.50 -11.09
N VAL A 63 1.10 -0.47 -11.94
CA VAL A 63 1.56 -1.86 -11.81
C VAL A 63 3.08 -1.95 -11.94
N LYS A 64 3.67 -1.27 -12.93
CA LYS A 64 5.14 -1.23 -13.13
C LYS A 64 5.85 -0.58 -11.95
N PHE A 65 5.32 0.53 -11.43
CA PHE A 65 5.91 1.20 -10.27
C PHE A 65 5.85 0.32 -9.02
N ASN A 66 4.74 -0.39 -8.81
CA ASN A 66 4.59 -1.34 -7.71
C ASN A 66 5.60 -2.49 -7.80
N ASP A 67 5.85 -2.99 -9.00
CA ASP A 67 6.88 -3.99 -9.27
C ASP A 67 8.28 -3.45 -8.89
N GLU A 68 8.66 -2.30 -9.47
CA GLU A 68 9.96 -1.67 -9.30
C GLU A 68 10.27 -1.33 -7.83
N ILE A 69 9.34 -0.69 -7.12
CA ILE A 69 9.61 -0.24 -5.75
C ILE A 69 9.68 -1.42 -4.77
N VAL A 70 8.85 -2.45 -4.95
CA VAL A 70 8.86 -3.62 -4.07
C VAL A 70 10.03 -4.55 -4.40
N GLU A 71 10.46 -4.62 -5.67
CA GLU A 71 11.72 -5.26 -6.03
C GLU A 71 12.89 -4.62 -5.27
N ALA A 72 13.01 -3.29 -5.31
CA ALA A 72 14.06 -2.56 -4.62
C ALA A 72 13.99 -2.75 -3.09
N ILE A 73 12.79 -2.69 -2.51
CA ILE A 73 12.61 -2.95 -1.07
C ILE A 73 13.08 -4.35 -0.72
N ALA A 74 12.69 -5.35 -1.52
CA ALA A 74 13.03 -6.74 -1.25
C ALA A 74 14.53 -6.99 -1.35
N TYR A 75 15.15 -6.53 -2.43
CA TYR A 75 16.58 -6.63 -2.63
C TYR A 75 17.37 -6.05 -1.45
N TYR A 76 17.05 -4.82 -1.04
CA TYR A 76 17.75 -4.17 0.08
C TYR A 76 17.44 -4.81 1.43
N ALA A 77 16.24 -5.35 1.64
CA ALA A 77 15.89 -6.02 2.89
C ALA A 77 16.63 -7.35 3.06
N TYR A 78 16.72 -8.14 1.99
CA TYR A 78 17.48 -9.39 1.99
C TYR A 78 18.98 -9.13 2.11
N ALA A 79 19.51 -8.14 1.40
CA ALA A 79 20.90 -7.72 1.55
C ALA A 79 21.20 -7.28 2.99
N ALA A 80 20.29 -6.52 3.63
CA ALA A 80 20.44 -6.12 5.02
C ALA A 80 20.41 -7.31 5.99
N SER A 81 19.51 -8.27 5.79
CA SER A 81 19.48 -9.48 6.61
C SER A 81 20.74 -10.33 6.44
N SER A 82 21.30 -10.40 5.23
CA SER A 82 22.56 -11.07 4.95
C SER A 82 23.76 -10.35 5.61
N ASN A 83 23.79 -9.00 5.58
CA ASN A 83 24.79 -8.22 6.33
C ASN A 83 24.72 -8.48 7.85
N LEU A 84 23.51 -8.61 8.40
CA LEU A 84 23.34 -8.95 9.82
C LEU A 84 23.77 -10.40 10.12
N ALA A 85 23.69 -11.30 9.14
CA ALA A 85 24.17 -12.68 9.28
C ALA A 85 25.70 -12.72 9.35
N ASP A 86 26.38 -11.90 8.55
CA ASP A 86 27.84 -11.72 8.60
C ASP A 86 28.31 -11.19 9.96
N GLU A 87 27.57 -10.24 10.55
CA GLU A 87 27.89 -9.66 11.85
C GLU A 87 27.52 -10.58 13.04
N ARG A 88 26.34 -11.22 12.99
CA ARG A 88 25.70 -11.84 14.18
C ARG A 88 25.48 -13.34 14.04
N GLY A 89 25.85 -13.93 12.90
CA GLY A 89 25.49 -15.29 12.51
C GLY A 89 24.07 -15.39 11.94
N SER A 90 23.85 -16.44 11.15
CA SER A 90 22.54 -16.78 10.60
C SER A 90 21.54 -17.25 11.68
N TYR A 91 20.24 -17.21 11.39
CA TYR A 91 19.23 -17.80 12.28
C TYR A 91 19.42 -19.31 12.42
N SER A 92 19.01 -19.86 13.57
CA SER A 92 19.36 -21.24 13.96
C SER A 92 18.85 -22.31 13.00
N SER A 93 17.75 -22.07 12.30
CA SER A 93 17.18 -23.00 11.31
C SER A 93 17.46 -22.60 9.86
N PHE A 94 18.58 -21.91 9.59
CA PHE A 94 18.97 -21.50 8.23
C PHE A 94 19.29 -22.70 7.33
N ALA A 95 20.04 -23.67 7.85
CA ALA A 95 20.39 -24.88 7.11
C ALA A 95 19.13 -25.63 6.60
N GLY A 96 19.13 -26.00 5.32
CA GLY A 96 18.02 -26.63 4.61
C GLY A 96 16.89 -25.69 4.19
N SER A 97 16.95 -24.41 4.55
CA SER A 97 15.94 -23.42 4.14
C SER A 97 15.94 -23.17 2.63
N LYS A 98 14.96 -22.38 2.15
CA LYS A 98 14.98 -21.91 0.76
C LYS A 98 16.19 -21.03 0.48
N TRP A 99 16.58 -20.19 1.43
CA TRP A 99 17.77 -19.32 1.33
C TRP A 99 19.07 -20.11 1.22
N ASP A 100 19.23 -21.13 2.06
CA ASP A 100 20.42 -22.03 2.04
C ASP A 100 20.53 -22.81 0.72
N ARG A 101 19.38 -23.23 0.17
CA ARG A 101 19.32 -23.84 -1.17
C ARG A 101 19.48 -22.85 -2.32
N GLY A 102 19.72 -21.58 -2.02
CA GLY A 102 19.86 -20.51 -2.99
C GLY A 102 18.58 -20.24 -3.79
N LEU A 103 17.40 -20.42 -3.20
CA LEU A 103 16.11 -20.10 -3.83
C LEU A 103 15.63 -18.72 -3.41
N MET A 104 15.52 -17.82 -4.39
CA MET A 104 15.01 -16.46 -4.25
C MET A 104 13.50 -16.41 -4.53
N PRO A 105 12.78 -15.34 -4.17
CA PRO A 105 11.32 -15.27 -4.33
C PRO A 105 10.82 -15.60 -5.74
N LEU A 106 11.51 -15.16 -6.80
CA LEU A 106 11.14 -15.48 -8.19
C LEU A 106 11.25 -16.99 -8.50
N ASP A 107 12.28 -17.66 -8.02
CA ASP A 107 12.47 -19.12 -8.22
C ASP A 107 11.33 -19.92 -7.58
N THR A 108 10.78 -19.41 -6.47
CA THR A 108 9.66 -20.08 -5.80
C THR A 108 8.36 -20.03 -6.60
N LEU A 109 8.22 -19.11 -7.55
CA LEU A 109 7.06 -19.05 -8.44
C LEU A 109 7.09 -20.19 -9.47
N GLU A 110 8.28 -20.58 -9.96
CA GLU A 110 8.40 -21.75 -10.84
C GLU A 110 8.03 -23.04 -10.12
N GLN A 111 8.47 -23.18 -8.86
CA GLN A 111 8.04 -24.29 -7.99
C GLN A 111 6.52 -24.30 -7.82
N LEU A 112 5.92 -23.12 -7.60
CA LEU A 112 4.48 -22.98 -7.45
C LEU A 112 3.71 -23.38 -8.71
N GLU A 113 4.20 -23.02 -9.90
CA GLU A 113 3.62 -23.45 -11.19
C GLU A 113 3.65 -24.96 -11.35
N LYS A 114 4.80 -25.57 -11.07
CA LYS A 114 4.99 -27.01 -11.16
C LYS A 114 4.08 -27.77 -10.19
N GLU A 115 4.01 -27.32 -8.94
CA GLU A 115 3.16 -27.94 -7.92
C GLU A 115 1.66 -27.81 -8.23
N ARG A 116 1.23 -26.67 -8.79
CA ARG A 116 -0.19 -26.43 -9.11
C ARG A 116 -0.61 -26.96 -10.48
N GLY A 117 0.34 -27.25 -11.37
CA GLY A 117 0.05 -27.60 -12.76
C GLY A 117 -0.62 -26.46 -13.54
N VAL A 118 -0.35 -25.20 -13.17
CA VAL A 118 -0.91 -24.02 -13.86
C VAL A 118 0.19 -22.99 -14.12
N ILE A 119 0.09 -22.28 -15.24
CA ILE A 119 0.95 -21.15 -15.55
C ILE A 119 0.45 -19.92 -14.77
N LEU A 120 1.34 -19.28 -14.02
CA LEU A 120 1.02 -18.08 -13.26
C LEU A 120 1.00 -16.86 -14.17
N GLN A 121 -0.01 -16.01 -14.00
CA GLN A 121 -0.21 -14.78 -14.76
C GLN A 121 0.55 -13.60 -14.12
N VAL A 122 1.86 -13.72 -13.94
CA VAL A 122 2.71 -12.68 -13.33
C VAL A 122 4.06 -12.59 -14.04
N GLY A 123 4.57 -11.37 -14.24
CA GLY A 123 5.86 -11.11 -14.90
C GLY A 123 7.04 -11.62 -14.06
N ARG A 124 8.06 -12.14 -14.75
CA ARG A 124 9.30 -12.69 -14.16
C ARG A 124 10.52 -11.78 -14.30
N ASP A 125 10.31 -10.60 -14.85
CA ASP A 125 11.32 -9.56 -15.00
C ASP A 125 11.84 -9.07 -13.65
N SER A 126 13.15 -8.82 -13.61
CA SER A 126 13.90 -8.17 -12.56
C SER A 126 14.78 -7.07 -13.15
N ARG A 127 15.15 -6.09 -12.32
CA ARG A 127 15.99 -4.93 -12.64
C ARG A 127 17.28 -4.90 -11.82
N LEU A 128 17.31 -5.60 -10.68
CA LEU A 128 18.47 -5.67 -9.79
C LEU A 128 19.23 -6.97 -9.97
N ASP A 129 20.49 -6.98 -9.53
CA ASP A 129 21.40 -8.13 -9.65
C ASP A 129 21.13 -9.19 -8.56
N TRP A 130 20.08 -9.96 -8.78
CA TRP A 130 19.65 -11.00 -7.85
C TRP A 130 20.66 -12.15 -7.71
N ASP A 131 21.53 -12.36 -8.69
CA ASP A 131 22.56 -13.40 -8.63
C ASP A 131 23.71 -12.96 -7.71
N ALA A 132 24.15 -11.71 -7.78
CA ALA A 132 25.09 -11.17 -6.79
C ALA A 132 24.56 -11.25 -5.36
N LEU A 133 23.25 -10.99 -5.15
CA LEU A 133 22.61 -11.15 -3.86
C LEU A 133 22.53 -12.62 -3.42
N ARG A 134 22.23 -13.53 -4.35
CA ARG A 134 22.20 -14.98 -4.10
C ARG A 134 23.58 -15.48 -3.65
N ASP A 135 24.65 -15.05 -4.33
CA ASP A 135 26.03 -15.39 -3.98
C ASP A 135 26.43 -14.82 -2.62
N LYS A 136 26.05 -13.57 -2.33
CA LYS A 136 26.23 -12.97 -1.02
C LYS A 136 25.56 -13.78 0.09
N ILE A 137 24.29 -14.16 -0.10
CA ILE A 137 23.53 -14.99 0.85
C ILE A 137 24.16 -16.37 1.01
N LYS A 138 24.69 -16.96 -0.05
CA LYS A 138 25.38 -18.26 0.03
C LYS A 138 26.62 -18.21 0.93
N VAL A 139 27.35 -17.09 0.92
CA VAL A 139 28.56 -16.90 1.74
C VAL A 139 28.22 -16.51 3.17
N GLN A 140 27.35 -15.53 3.37
CA GLN A 140 27.08 -14.92 4.69
C GLN A 140 25.89 -15.55 5.42
N GLY A 141 25.01 -16.20 4.68
CA GLY A 141 23.71 -16.65 5.14
C GLY A 141 22.71 -15.50 5.31
N MET A 142 21.70 -15.75 6.13
CA MET A 142 20.60 -14.83 6.42
C MET A 142 20.34 -14.76 7.92
N ARG A 143 20.13 -13.55 8.45
CA ARG A 143 19.82 -13.34 9.87
C ARG A 143 18.36 -13.65 10.20
N ASN A 144 17.46 -13.46 9.23
CA ASN A 144 16.02 -13.56 9.42
C ASN A 144 15.43 -14.58 8.43
N SER A 145 14.58 -15.51 8.90
CA SER A 145 13.94 -16.49 8.01
C SER A 145 12.99 -15.85 6.99
N ASN A 146 12.37 -14.75 7.40
CA ASN A 146 11.44 -13.94 6.62
C ASN A 146 11.71 -12.46 6.92
N CYS A 147 11.60 -11.62 5.90
CA CYS A 147 11.91 -10.19 6.00
C CYS A 147 10.73 -9.29 5.65
N LEU A 148 9.83 -9.70 4.74
CA LEU A 148 8.88 -8.78 4.13
C LEU A 148 7.42 -9.21 4.35
N ALA A 149 6.63 -8.31 4.92
CA ALA A 149 5.19 -8.47 5.07
C ALA A 149 4.50 -7.11 5.02
N ILE A 150 3.60 -6.91 4.06
CA ILE A 150 2.83 -5.66 3.98
C ILE A 150 1.58 -5.80 4.86
N ALA A 151 1.69 -5.36 6.11
CA ALA A 151 0.60 -5.31 7.08
C ALA A 151 -0.24 -4.03 6.96
N PRO A 152 -1.47 -4.00 7.50
CA PRO A 152 -2.26 -2.77 7.59
C PRO A 152 -1.57 -1.74 8.48
N THR A 153 -1.46 -0.50 8.03
CA THR A 153 -0.76 0.57 8.76
C THR A 153 -1.71 1.65 9.28
N ALA A 154 -2.96 1.31 9.59
CA ALA A 154 -4.03 2.28 9.89
C ALA A 154 -3.64 3.35 10.92
N THR A 155 -3.03 2.96 12.05
CA THR A 155 -2.61 3.91 13.10
C THR A 155 -1.35 4.68 12.69
N ILE A 156 -0.30 3.99 12.25
CA ILE A 156 1.00 4.64 11.97
C ILE A 156 0.97 5.51 10.71
N SER A 157 0.10 5.21 9.73
CA SER A 157 -0.11 6.07 8.56
C SER A 157 -0.80 7.38 8.93
N ASN A 158 -1.74 7.36 9.88
CA ASN A 158 -2.33 8.58 10.43
C ASN A 158 -1.30 9.44 11.18
N ILE A 159 -0.39 8.82 11.94
CA ILE A 159 0.72 9.51 12.63
C ILE A 159 1.65 10.17 11.62
N MET A 160 2.00 9.44 10.55
CA MET A 160 2.90 9.94 9.51
C MET A 160 2.21 10.87 8.50
N GLY A 161 0.88 11.01 8.56
CA GLY A 161 0.11 11.83 7.63
C GLY A 161 0.13 11.31 6.19
N CYS A 162 0.20 10.00 5.98
CA CYS A 162 0.21 9.37 4.66
C CYS A 162 -0.95 8.38 4.48
N THR A 163 -1.19 7.92 3.24
CA THR A 163 -2.17 6.85 2.98
C THR A 163 -1.74 5.51 3.61
N PRO A 164 -2.71 4.68 4.04
CA PRO A 164 -2.41 3.39 4.66
C PRO A 164 -1.88 2.37 3.65
N CYS A 165 -0.82 1.68 4.03
CA CYS A 165 -0.21 0.55 3.33
C CYS A 165 -0.13 0.69 1.80
N ILE A 166 -0.81 -0.21 1.09
CA ILE A 166 -0.89 -0.34 -0.37
C ILE A 166 -2.30 0.01 -0.88
N GLU A 167 -3.09 0.71 -0.08
CA GLU A 167 -4.49 0.96 -0.37
C GLU A 167 -4.65 2.23 -1.21
N PRO A 168 -5.61 2.24 -2.15
CA PRO A 168 -6.05 3.47 -2.77
C PRO A 168 -6.80 4.36 -1.77
N SER A 169 -6.88 5.66 -2.06
CA SER A 169 -7.65 6.60 -1.23
C SER A 169 -9.13 6.21 -1.19
N TYR A 170 -9.68 6.17 0.04
CA TYR A 170 -11.08 5.81 0.25
C TYR A 170 -12.03 6.93 -0.26
N LYS A 171 -11.86 8.14 0.27
CA LYS A 171 -12.58 9.36 -0.13
C LYS A 171 -11.62 10.53 -0.13
N HIS A 172 -11.89 11.55 -0.95
CA HIS A 172 -11.09 12.77 -0.92
C HIS A 172 -11.47 13.71 0.22
N ILE A 173 -12.68 13.60 0.75
CA ILE A 173 -13.12 14.28 1.97
C ILE A 173 -13.83 13.27 2.85
N HIS A 174 -13.50 13.25 4.14
CA HIS A 174 -14.27 12.51 5.14
C HIS A 174 -14.24 13.24 6.48
N THR A 175 -15.37 13.22 7.18
CA THR A 175 -15.46 13.75 8.54
C THR A 175 -15.00 12.69 9.53
N LYS A 176 -14.11 13.08 10.43
CA LYS A 176 -13.70 12.26 11.57
C LYS A 176 -14.17 12.95 12.84
N SER A 177 -15.12 12.31 13.52
CA SER A 177 -15.61 12.77 14.82
C SER A 177 -14.73 12.18 15.93
N ASN A 178 -14.25 13.03 16.86
CA ASN A 178 -13.56 12.62 18.08
C ASN A 178 -14.21 13.32 19.29
N LEU A 179 -13.69 13.08 20.49
CA LEU A 179 -14.21 13.69 21.73
C LEU A 179 -14.17 15.24 21.71
N SER A 180 -13.39 15.85 20.83
CA SER A 180 -13.17 17.29 20.70
C SER A 180 -13.92 17.94 19.52
N GLY A 181 -14.73 17.18 18.78
CA GLY A 181 -15.55 17.69 17.68
C GLY A 181 -15.40 16.92 16.37
N GLU A 182 -15.96 17.48 15.30
CA GLU A 182 -15.92 16.93 13.95
C GLU A 182 -14.86 17.63 13.10
N PHE A 183 -13.89 16.86 12.60
CA PHE A 183 -12.81 17.39 11.77
C PHE A 183 -12.92 16.83 10.36
N VAL A 184 -12.97 17.73 9.37
CA VAL A 184 -12.95 17.34 7.96
C VAL A 184 -11.51 17.05 7.54
N ARG A 185 -11.24 15.80 7.16
CA ARG A 185 -9.97 15.38 6.55
C ARG A 185 -10.11 15.42 5.04
N THR A 186 -9.30 16.25 4.40
CA THR A 186 -9.17 16.35 2.93
C THR A 186 -8.02 15.49 2.41
N ASN A 187 -8.06 15.17 1.12
CA ASN A 187 -6.90 14.66 0.38
C ASN A 187 -6.00 15.84 0.04
N ASP A 188 -4.94 16.01 0.81
CA ASP A 188 -4.01 17.14 0.69
C ASP A 188 -3.41 17.27 -0.73
N TYR A 189 -3.20 16.15 -1.44
CA TYR A 189 -2.73 16.16 -2.82
C TYR A 189 -3.76 16.76 -3.79
N LEU A 190 -5.05 16.43 -3.60
CA LEU A 190 -6.12 17.02 -4.40
C LEU A 190 -6.26 18.51 -4.09
N VAL A 191 -6.31 18.88 -2.81
CA VAL A 191 -6.45 20.29 -2.40
C VAL A 191 -5.32 21.13 -2.98
N LYS A 192 -4.08 20.65 -2.87
CA LYS A 192 -2.92 21.34 -3.45
C LYS A 192 -3.06 21.52 -4.95
N GLU A 193 -3.43 20.47 -5.69
CA GLU A 193 -3.62 20.57 -7.15
C GLU A 193 -4.74 21.57 -7.51
N LEU A 194 -5.85 21.59 -6.75
CA LEU A 194 -6.94 22.54 -6.96
C LEU A 194 -6.51 24.00 -6.65
N MET A 195 -5.65 24.19 -5.65
CA MET A 195 -5.04 25.50 -5.36
C MET A 195 -4.09 25.94 -6.46
N ASP A 196 -3.22 25.04 -6.94
CA ASP A 196 -2.28 25.32 -8.02
C ASP A 196 -3.02 25.67 -9.34
N LEU A 197 -4.21 25.11 -9.53
CA LEU A 197 -5.12 25.44 -10.64
C LEU A 197 -5.97 26.70 -10.40
N GLY A 198 -5.91 27.31 -9.22
CA GLY A 198 -6.72 28.49 -8.86
C GLY A 198 -8.22 28.23 -8.75
N ILE A 199 -8.64 26.97 -8.57
CA ILE A 199 -10.06 26.56 -8.46
C ILE A 199 -10.44 26.09 -7.06
N TRP A 200 -9.59 26.33 -6.06
CA TRP A 200 -9.88 26.04 -4.66
C TRP A 200 -10.57 27.24 -3.99
N ASP A 201 -11.90 27.19 -3.90
CA ASP A 201 -12.77 28.19 -3.28
C ASP A 201 -13.90 27.55 -2.44
N GLU A 202 -14.77 28.37 -1.84
CA GLU A 202 -15.85 27.86 -0.99
C GLU A 202 -16.87 27.05 -1.78
N GLU A 203 -17.11 27.43 -3.04
CA GLU A 203 -17.98 26.68 -3.95
C GLU A 203 -17.42 25.26 -4.16
N MET A 204 -16.11 25.13 -4.43
CA MET A 204 -15.43 23.85 -4.57
C MET A 204 -15.50 23.00 -3.30
N LEU A 205 -15.26 23.60 -2.12
CA LEU A 205 -15.39 22.88 -0.85
C LEU A 205 -16.84 22.41 -0.61
N SER A 206 -17.80 23.25 -0.96
CA SER A 206 -19.23 22.95 -0.86
C SER A 206 -19.64 21.82 -1.82
N ASP A 207 -19.12 21.84 -3.06
CA ASP A 207 -19.32 20.76 -4.04
C ASP A 207 -18.72 19.45 -3.54
N LEU A 208 -17.48 19.48 -3.03
CA LEU A 208 -16.85 18.27 -2.50
C LEU A 208 -17.62 17.69 -1.31
N LYS A 209 -18.20 18.53 -0.44
CA LYS A 209 -19.10 18.07 0.64
C LYS A 209 -20.39 17.49 0.08
N TYR A 210 -21.01 18.16 -0.89
CA TYR A 210 -22.26 17.74 -1.53
C TYR A 210 -22.14 16.38 -2.22
N PHE A 211 -21.01 16.16 -2.90
CA PHE A 211 -20.68 14.91 -3.60
C PHE A 211 -19.96 13.88 -2.72
N ASP A 212 -19.95 14.04 -1.39
CA ASP A 212 -19.35 13.10 -0.43
C ASP A 212 -17.88 12.74 -0.76
N GLY A 213 -17.12 13.76 -1.19
CA GLY A 213 -15.72 13.66 -1.58
C GLY A 213 -15.50 13.11 -3.00
N SER A 214 -16.54 12.87 -3.80
CA SER A 214 -16.41 12.53 -5.22
C SER A 214 -16.18 13.78 -6.06
N ILE A 215 -15.17 13.73 -6.93
CA ILE A 215 -14.82 14.84 -7.84
C ILE A 215 -15.34 14.66 -9.27
N GLN A 216 -15.98 13.51 -9.56
CA GLN A 216 -16.29 13.12 -10.93
C GLN A 216 -17.41 13.97 -11.54
N ALA A 217 -18.36 14.42 -10.72
CA ALA A 217 -19.49 15.25 -11.14
C ALA A 217 -19.19 16.76 -11.08
N ILE A 218 -18.02 17.16 -10.57
CA ILE A 218 -17.65 18.58 -10.44
C ILE A 218 -17.00 19.03 -11.74
N GLU A 219 -17.76 19.68 -12.63
CA GLU A 219 -17.33 20.07 -13.98
C GLU A 219 -16.04 20.90 -14.00
N ARG A 220 -15.85 21.78 -13.00
CA ARG A 220 -14.70 22.67 -12.84
C ARG A 220 -13.35 21.93 -12.73
N ILE A 221 -13.35 20.67 -12.31
CA ILE A 221 -12.13 19.88 -12.10
C ILE A 221 -11.65 19.30 -13.44
N PRO A 222 -10.43 19.53 -13.91
CA PRO A 222 -9.95 18.96 -15.17
C PRO A 222 -9.87 17.43 -15.16
N ASP A 223 -10.04 16.79 -16.32
CA ASP A 223 -9.98 15.32 -16.46
C ASP A 223 -8.65 14.72 -15.99
N GLY A 224 -7.54 15.44 -16.20
CA GLY A 224 -6.22 15.02 -15.71
C GLY A 224 -6.19 14.82 -14.20
N VAL A 225 -6.84 15.70 -13.44
CA VAL A 225 -6.97 15.57 -11.97
C VAL A 225 -7.88 14.38 -11.64
N ARG A 226 -9.05 14.29 -12.30
CA ARG A 226 -10.00 13.18 -12.10
C ARG A 226 -9.37 11.80 -12.33
N LEU A 227 -8.47 11.69 -13.31
CA LEU A 227 -7.77 10.45 -13.63
C LEU A 227 -6.79 10.01 -12.54
N VAL A 228 -6.03 10.95 -11.99
CA VAL A 228 -5.01 10.67 -10.96
C VAL A 228 -5.67 10.40 -9.61
N THR A 229 -6.69 11.16 -9.25
CA THR A 229 -7.40 11.04 -7.98
C THR A 229 -8.69 10.24 -8.13
N LYS A 230 -8.65 9.06 -8.76
CA LYS A 230 -9.81 8.17 -8.77
C LYS A 230 -10.04 7.56 -7.38
N PRO A 231 -11.27 7.60 -6.84
CA PRO A 231 -11.58 6.91 -5.59
C PRO A 231 -11.62 5.39 -5.79
N HIS A 232 -11.29 4.66 -4.73
CA HIS A 232 -11.08 3.20 -4.72
C HIS A 232 -12.16 2.34 -5.41
N LEU A 233 -13.43 2.73 -5.40
CA LEU A 233 -14.55 1.95 -5.95
C LEU A 233 -14.68 2.04 -7.46
N ARG A 234 -14.07 3.06 -8.05
CA ARG A 234 -14.06 3.27 -9.50
C ARG A 234 -12.77 2.79 -10.15
N LEU A 235 -11.86 2.23 -9.36
CA LEU A 235 -10.63 1.64 -9.88
C LEU A 235 -10.91 0.35 -10.64
N SER A 236 -10.18 0.18 -11.73
CA SER A 236 -10.20 -1.08 -12.46
C SER A 236 -9.71 -2.22 -11.55
N ARG A 237 -10.59 -3.19 -11.32
CA ARG A 237 -10.26 -4.39 -10.54
C ARG A 237 -9.03 -5.14 -11.10
N PRO A 238 -8.87 -5.30 -12.43
CA PRO A 238 -7.66 -5.91 -12.98
C PRO A 238 -6.39 -5.15 -12.59
N GLY A 239 -6.39 -3.81 -12.60
CA GLY A 239 -5.24 -2.99 -12.21
C GLY A 239 -4.79 -3.26 -10.78
N CYS A 240 -5.71 -3.19 -9.81
CA CYS A 240 -5.40 -3.45 -8.40
C CYS A 240 -4.91 -4.89 -8.15
N CYS A 241 -5.53 -5.87 -8.83
CA CYS A 241 -5.12 -7.28 -8.74
C CYS A 241 -3.73 -7.51 -9.34
N ASN A 242 -3.43 -6.89 -10.48
CA ASN A 242 -2.14 -6.98 -11.14
C ASN A 242 -1.04 -6.32 -10.30
N ALA A 243 -1.32 -5.15 -9.69
CA ALA A 243 -0.38 -4.50 -8.79
C ALA A 243 -0.08 -5.37 -7.55
N ALA A 244 -1.10 -6.02 -6.96
CA ALA A 244 -0.89 -6.97 -5.87
C ALA A 244 -0.02 -8.16 -6.28
N ALA A 245 -0.28 -8.75 -7.44
CA ALA A 245 0.53 -9.85 -7.96
C ALA A 245 1.99 -9.43 -8.24
N ALA A 246 2.18 -8.25 -8.85
CA ALA A 246 3.48 -7.69 -9.14
C ALA A 246 4.32 -7.43 -7.88
N ARG A 247 3.68 -7.08 -6.76
CA ARG A 247 4.38 -7.02 -5.46
C ARG A 247 4.65 -8.41 -4.87
N GLN A 248 3.69 -9.32 -4.96
CA GLN A 248 3.75 -10.61 -4.26
C GLN A 248 4.95 -11.46 -4.66
N LYS A 249 5.39 -11.35 -5.92
CA LYS A 249 6.55 -12.11 -6.44
C LYS A 249 7.85 -11.81 -5.68
N TRP A 250 7.94 -10.66 -5.03
CA TRP A 250 9.10 -10.23 -4.25
C TRP A 250 8.98 -10.50 -2.75
N LEU A 251 7.77 -10.80 -2.25
CA LEU A 251 7.51 -10.96 -0.83
C LEU A 251 7.66 -12.42 -0.39
N ASP A 252 8.51 -12.66 0.61
CA ASP A 252 8.70 -13.98 1.20
C ASP A 252 7.52 -14.41 2.08
N GLN A 253 6.83 -13.46 2.74
CA GLN A 253 5.55 -13.68 3.39
C GLN A 253 4.40 -13.26 2.47
N SER A 254 3.57 -12.28 2.86
CA SER A 254 2.38 -11.89 2.12
C SER A 254 2.04 -10.40 2.32
N GLN A 255 0.87 -10.00 1.84
CA GLN A 255 0.34 -8.64 1.92
C GLN A 255 -1.16 -8.66 2.23
N SER A 256 -1.60 -7.72 3.07
CA SER A 256 -3.00 -7.51 3.38
C SER A 256 -3.70 -6.75 2.25
N VAL A 257 -4.25 -7.49 1.27
CA VAL A 257 -4.93 -6.91 0.10
C VAL A 257 -6.42 -6.84 0.33
N ASN A 258 -6.97 -5.65 0.58
CA ASN A 258 -8.40 -5.46 0.54
C ASN A 258 -8.94 -5.54 -0.90
N LEU A 259 -10.13 -6.10 -1.04
CA LEU A 259 -10.86 -6.16 -2.29
C LEU A 259 -12.06 -5.21 -2.22
N PHE A 260 -12.24 -4.41 -3.25
CA PHE A 260 -13.34 -3.47 -3.35
C PHE A 260 -14.28 -3.90 -4.47
N LEU A 261 -15.52 -4.27 -4.13
CA LEU A 261 -16.53 -4.68 -5.10
C LEU A 261 -17.79 -3.83 -4.92
N ALA A 262 -18.11 -3.01 -5.92
CA ALA A 262 -19.37 -2.26 -5.97
C ALA A 262 -20.60 -3.18 -6.08
N GLU A 263 -20.47 -4.33 -6.76
CA GLU A 263 -21.54 -5.34 -6.87
C GLU A 263 -21.02 -6.72 -6.47
N THR A 264 -21.78 -7.41 -5.63
CA THR A 264 -21.33 -8.59 -4.88
C THR A 264 -22.06 -9.86 -5.30
N THR A 265 -22.18 -10.14 -6.60
CA THR A 265 -22.72 -11.43 -7.03
C THR A 265 -21.73 -12.56 -6.67
N ARG A 266 -22.26 -13.77 -6.44
CA ARG A 266 -21.45 -14.93 -6.05
C ARG A 266 -20.40 -15.26 -7.13
N GLU A 267 -20.80 -15.15 -8.39
CA GLU A 267 -19.97 -15.39 -9.57
C GLU A 267 -18.81 -14.39 -9.61
N ARG A 268 -19.06 -13.11 -9.32
CA ARG A 268 -18.02 -12.07 -9.31
C ARG A 268 -17.00 -12.26 -8.20
N ARG A 269 -17.45 -12.66 -7.00
CA ARG A 269 -16.54 -13.00 -5.89
C ARG A 269 -15.66 -14.19 -6.24
N HIS A 270 -16.27 -15.28 -6.73
CA HIS A 270 -15.54 -16.48 -7.14
C HIS A 270 -14.51 -16.18 -8.22
N LEU A 271 -14.90 -15.47 -9.28
CA LEU A 271 -14.01 -15.12 -10.38
C LEU A 271 -12.83 -14.23 -9.91
N CYS A 272 -13.06 -13.30 -8.99
CA CYS A 272 -12.02 -12.47 -8.42
C CYS A 272 -10.97 -13.32 -7.69
N THR A 273 -11.41 -14.21 -6.80
CA THR A 273 -10.52 -15.09 -6.03
C THR A 273 -9.72 -16.03 -6.95
N VAL A 274 -10.38 -16.65 -7.94
CA VAL A 274 -9.70 -17.53 -8.91
C VAL A 274 -8.65 -16.76 -9.73
N LYS A 275 -8.98 -15.54 -10.19
CA LYS A 275 -8.04 -14.70 -10.94
C LYS A 275 -6.82 -14.28 -10.12
N LEU A 276 -6.99 -14.01 -8.83
CA LEU A 276 -5.91 -13.71 -7.91
C LEU A 276 -5.03 -14.94 -7.64
N GLY A 277 -5.65 -16.11 -7.46
CA GLY A 277 -4.96 -17.39 -7.32
C GLY A 277 -4.09 -17.73 -8.54
N LYS A 278 -4.62 -17.54 -9.75
CA LYS A 278 -3.87 -17.70 -11.02
C LYS A 278 -2.71 -16.71 -11.18
N ARG A 279 -2.68 -15.62 -10.42
CA ARG A 279 -1.58 -14.64 -10.41
C ARG A 279 -0.57 -14.88 -9.28
N GLY A 280 -0.70 -15.98 -8.54
CA GLY A 280 0.22 -16.35 -7.47
C GLY A 280 0.03 -15.56 -6.18
N LEU A 281 -1.09 -14.84 -6.01
CA LEU A 281 -1.35 -14.13 -4.77
C LEU A 281 -1.57 -15.12 -3.62
N LYS A 282 -0.93 -14.87 -2.47
CA LYS A 282 -1.02 -15.75 -1.29
C LYS A 282 -2.22 -15.43 -0.41
N THR A 283 -2.57 -14.14 -0.24
CA THR A 283 -3.66 -13.72 0.65
C THR A 283 -4.54 -12.61 0.06
N THR A 284 -5.81 -12.63 0.46
CA THR A 284 -6.74 -11.51 0.41
C THR A 284 -7.13 -11.14 1.84
N TYR A 285 -7.64 -9.92 2.06
CA TYR A 285 -8.02 -9.45 3.39
C TYR A 285 -9.53 -9.16 3.49
N TYR A 286 -9.96 -7.91 3.66
CA TYR A 286 -11.39 -7.60 3.67
C TYR A 286 -11.96 -7.52 2.25
N LEU A 287 -13.18 -8.02 2.08
CA LEU A 287 -14.04 -7.64 0.98
C LEU A 287 -14.90 -6.45 1.42
N ARG A 288 -14.64 -5.28 0.84
CA ARG A 288 -15.38 -4.05 1.07
C ARG A 288 -16.39 -3.82 -0.05
N THR A 289 -17.63 -3.59 0.34
CA THR A 289 -18.80 -3.53 -0.54
C THR A 289 -19.62 -2.30 -0.18
N ILE A 290 -20.40 -1.78 -1.12
CA ILE A 290 -21.29 -0.65 -0.87
C ILE A 290 -22.72 -1.04 -1.24
N ASN A 291 -23.67 -0.61 -0.41
CA ASN A 291 -25.08 -0.60 -0.79
C ASN A 291 -25.33 0.41 -1.91
N LYS A 292 -26.08 0.01 -2.95
CA LYS A 292 -26.41 0.85 -4.12
C LYS A 292 -26.85 2.28 -3.78
N SER A 293 -27.57 2.48 -2.67
CA SER A 293 -28.07 3.78 -2.22
C SER A 293 -26.99 4.83 -1.97
N SER A 294 -25.76 4.45 -1.60
CA SER A 294 -24.65 5.41 -1.42
C SER A 294 -24.00 5.82 -2.74
N ILE A 295 -24.18 5.04 -3.82
CA ILE A 295 -23.65 5.34 -5.16
C ILE A 295 -24.49 6.43 -5.82
N ASP A 296 -25.82 6.41 -5.62
CA ASP A 296 -26.74 7.39 -6.20
C ASP A 296 -26.55 8.80 -5.62
N SER A 297 -26.14 8.92 -4.36
CA SER A 297 -25.78 10.20 -3.74
C SER A 297 -24.62 10.92 -4.44
N ALA A 298 -23.73 10.18 -5.12
CA ALA A 298 -22.61 10.73 -5.86
C ALA A 298 -22.98 11.24 -7.27
N ASN A 299 -24.23 11.02 -7.71
CA ASN A 299 -24.77 11.44 -9.01
C ASN A 299 -25.81 12.58 -8.90
N ARG A 300 -25.82 13.33 -7.79
CA ARG A 300 -26.81 14.39 -7.57
C ARG A 300 -26.51 15.64 -8.40
N GLU A 301 -27.51 16.27 -9.01
CA GLU A 301 -27.36 17.57 -9.69
C GLU A 301 -27.55 18.72 -8.70
N ARG A 302 -26.63 19.70 -8.72
CA ARG A 302 -26.68 20.89 -7.86
C ARG A 302 -27.13 22.13 -8.65
N LYS A 303 -27.99 22.97 -8.06
CA LYS A 303 -28.26 24.35 -8.54
C LYS A 303 -27.28 25.33 -7.89
N ARG A 304 -26.72 26.24 -8.69
CA ARG A 304 -25.61 27.13 -8.34
C ARG A 304 -26.05 28.33 -7.46
N SER A 305 -25.20 28.73 -6.51
CA SER A 305 -25.29 29.98 -5.73
C SER A 305 -23.92 30.66 -5.68
N GLU A 306 -23.88 31.99 -5.53
CA GLU A 306 -22.70 32.86 -5.72
C GLU A 306 -21.53 32.62 -4.73
N PRO A 307 -20.26 32.91 -5.12
CA PRO A 307 -19.07 32.51 -4.37
C PRO A 307 -18.62 33.54 -3.31
N ALA A 308 -18.15 33.05 -2.16
CA ALA A 308 -17.31 33.76 -1.19
C ALA A 308 -15.95 33.05 -1.01
N SER A 309 -14.95 33.74 -0.44
CA SER A 309 -13.54 33.35 -0.51
C SER A 309 -13.10 32.35 0.57
N ALA A 310 -12.46 31.25 0.19
CA ALA A 310 -12.11 30.16 1.10
C ALA A 310 -10.87 30.39 1.98
N CYS A 311 -10.89 29.75 3.15
CA CYS A 311 -9.90 29.82 4.23
C CYS A 311 -8.61 29.01 3.93
N SER A 312 -7.49 29.37 4.58
CA SER A 312 -6.15 28.81 4.33
C SER A 312 -5.93 27.40 4.94
N LEU A 313 -4.99 26.63 4.37
CA LEU A 313 -4.62 25.26 4.81
C LEU A 313 -4.18 25.18 6.28
N GLU A 314 -3.56 26.25 6.79
CA GLU A 314 -3.08 26.32 8.17
C GLU A 314 -4.24 26.47 9.18
N ALA A 315 -5.29 27.21 8.82
CA ALA A 315 -6.48 27.38 9.64
C ALA A 315 -7.25 26.05 9.79
N MET A 316 -7.32 25.24 8.71
CA MET A 316 -7.96 23.91 8.76
C MET A 316 -7.17 22.89 9.60
N ARG A 317 -5.84 23.06 9.72
CA ARG A 317 -4.99 22.17 10.53
C ARG A 317 -5.08 22.42 12.03
N ASN A 318 -5.23 23.69 12.43
CA ASN A 318 -5.09 24.10 13.82
C ASN A 318 -6.43 24.31 14.56
N GLY A 319 -7.57 24.20 13.86
CA GLY A 319 -8.90 24.36 14.48
C GLY A 319 -9.19 25.79 14.96
N THR A 320 -8.45 26.79 14.46
CA THR A 320 -8.73 28.20 14.76
C THR A 320 -9.97 28.66 14.00
N ILE A 321 -10.83 29.42 14.68
CA ILE A 321 -12.08 29.97 14.15
C ILE A 321 -11.75 30.90 12.97
N CYS A 322 -12.23 30.54 11.77
CA CYS A 322 -12.20 31.40 10.59
C CYS A 322 -13.47 32.24 10.61
N GLU A 323 -13.37 33.57 10.49
CA GLU A 323 -14.54 34.48 10.45
C GLU A 323 -15.49 34.15 9.28
N SER A 324 -14.99 33.51 8.22
CA SER A 324 -15.78 33.00 7.09
C SER A 324 -16.61 31.73 7.38
N CYS A 325 -16.52 31.17 8.60
CA CYS A 325 -17.25 29.97 9.02
C CYS A 325 -18.37 30.26 10.04
N GLN A 326 -18.73 31.54 10.24
CA GLN A 326 -19.95 31.94 10.95
C GLN A 326 -21.13 32.05 9.99
#